data_AF-A4F141-F1
#
_entry.id   AF-A4F141-F1
#
_cell.length_a   1.000
_cell.length_b   1.000
_cell.length_c   1.000
_cell.angle_alpha   90.00
_cell.angle_beta   90.00
_cell.angle_gamma   90.00
#
_symmetry.space_group_name_H-M   'P 1'
#
loop_
_entity.id
_entity.type
_entity.pdbx_description
1 polymer ?
#
loop_
_entity_poly.entity_id
_entity_poly.type
_entity_poly.pdbx_seq_one_letter_code
_entity_poly.pdbx_strand_id
1 'polypeptide(L)'
;MKKLTLALAAVAGFSSSAYAEGDKRCDGLSGWYGASGIVVGEDGKTVNVFNTDHPNAYGTCEGTSLKVNFPWDRVISATFNGSEIKWDNGTTWVKQQ
;
A
#
# COMPACT_ATOMS: atom_id res chain seq x y z
N MET A 1 28.48 12.05 -48.99
CA MET A 1 27.72 12.48 -47.80
C MET A 1 26.43 11.66 -47.74
N LYS A 2 26.36 10.70 -46.80
CA LYS A 2 25.31 9.68 -46.72
C LYS A 2 24.03 10.28 -46.12
N LYS A 3 22.92 10.16 -46.85
CA LYS A 3 21.57 10.44 -46.36
C LYS A 3 21.20 9.36 -45.32
N LEU A 4 20.91 9.74 -44.09
CA LEU A 4 20.27 8.84 -43.12
C LEU A 4 18.75 8.94 -43.29
N THR A 5 18.16 7.91 -43.87
CA THR A 5 16.72 7.67 -43.82
C THR A 5 16.40 7.06 -42.45
N LEU A 6 15.61 7.75 -41.64
CA LEU A 6 15.08 7.24 -40.38
C LEU A 6 13.92 6.28 -40.70
N ALA A 7 14.09 4.99 -40.47
CA ALA A 7 13.00 4.03 -40.57
C ALA A 7 12.10 4.14 -39.33
N LEU A 8 10.84 4.55 -39.55
CA LEU A 8 9.80 4.52 -38.53
C LEU A 8 9.32 3.08 -38.37
N ALA A 9 9.84 2.37 -37.36
CA ALA A 9 9.34 1.06 -37.00
C ALA A 9 8.03 1.22 -36.21
N ALA A 10 6.90 1.06 -36.90
CA ALA A 10 5.61 0.83 -36.27
C ALA A 10 5.65 -0.55 -35.58
N VAL A 11 5.85 -0.56 -34.27
CA VAL A 11 5.71 -1.78 -33.48
C VAL A 11 4.23 -2.00 -33.20
N ALA A 12 3.74 -3.12 -33.73
CA ALA A 12 2.37 -3.56 -33.63
C ALA A 12 1.84 -3.49 -32.19
N GLY A 13 0.60 -3.02 -32.07
CA GLY A 13 -0.17 -3.10 -30.84
C GLY A 13 -0.28 -4.56 -30.40
N PHE A 14 0.46 -4.90 -29.35
CA PHE A 14 0.15 -6.06 -28.55
C PHE A 14 -1.03 -5.67 -27.68
N SER A 15 -2.22 -6.13 -28.07
CA SER A 15 -3.34 -6.27 -27.16
C SER A 15 -2.98 -7.38 -26.16
N SER A 16 -2.14 -7.05 -25.18
CA SER A 16 -2.12 -7.80 -23.94
C SER A 16 -3.40 -7.45 -23.21
N SER A 17 -4.36 -8.37 -23.24
CA SER A 17 -5.29 -8.54 -22.13
C SER A 17 -4.44 -8.79 -20.89
N ALA A 18 -3.95 -7.70 -20.29
CA ALA A 18 -3.46 -7.72 -18.94
C ALA A 18 -4.66 -8.14 -18.11
N TYR A 19 -4.63 -9.39 -17.64
CA TYR A 19 -5.04 -9.61 -16.27
C TYR A 19 -4.23 -8.58 -15.49
N ALA A 20 -4.85 -7.45 -15.14
CA ALA A 20 -4.21 -6.44 -14.32
C ALA A 20 -3.60 -7.23 -13.17
N GLU A 21 -2.29 -7.12 -12.95
CA GLU A 21 -1.70 -7.59 -11.71
C GLU A 21 -2.55 -6.95 -10.62
N GLY A 22 -3.47 -7.72 -10.04
CA GLY A 22 -4.57 -7.17 -9.24
C GLY A 22 -3.94 -6.21 -8.26
N ASP A 23 -4.28 -4.92 -8.40
CA ASP A 23 -3.53 -3.81 -7.84
C ASP A 23 -3.08 -4.22 -6.43
N LYS A 24 -1.77 -4.44 -6.22
CA LYS A 24 -1.20 -4.79 -4.90
C LYS A 24 -1.32 -3.63 -3.90
N ARG A 25 -2.21 -2.68 -4.19
CA ARG A 25 -2.53 -1.51 -3.43
C ARG A 25 -3.30 -1.93 -2.21
N CYS A 26 -3.08 -1.19 -1.14
CA CYS A 26 -3.73 -1.43 0.14
C CYS A 26 -5.10 -0.77 0.14
N ASP A 27 -5.86 -1.04 -0.92
CA ASP A 27 -7.15 -0.42 -1.18
C ASP A 27 -8.11 -0.79 -0.06
N GLY A 28 -8.77 0.23 0.49
CA GLY A 28 -9.64 0.08 1.65
C GLY A 28 -8.92 -0.02 3.00
N LEU A 29 -7.59 0.04 3.08
CA LEU A 29 -6.88 0.11 4.37
C LEU A 29 -7.01 1.48 5.04
N SER A 30 -7.10 2.57 4.26
CA SER A 30 -7.26 3.91 4.84
C SER A 30 -8.56 4.01 5.65
N GLY A 31 -8.48 4.56 6.86
CA GLY A 31 -9.62 4.75 7.75
C GLY A 31 -9.27 4.86 9.22
N TRP A 32 -10.31 4.94 10.05
CA TRP A 32 -10.22 5.00 11.51
C TRP A 32 -10.42 3.62 12.14
N TYR A 33 -9.70 3.39 13.23
CA TYR A 33 -9.63 2.14 13.98
C TYR A 33 -9.64 2.45 15.48
N GLY A 34 -10.73 3.06 15.96
CA GLY A 34 -10.78 3.62 17.32
C GLY A 34 -10.02 4.95 17.39
N ALA A 35 -9.10 5.08 18.34
CA ALA A 35 -8.25 6.28 18.49
C ALA A 35 -7.06 6.33 17.51
N SER A 36 -6.89 5.31 16.67
CA SER A 36 -5.83 5.22 15.67
C SER A 36 -6.38 5.33 14.25
N GLY A 37 -5.59 5.87 13.33
CA GLY A 37 -5.96 6.01 11.92
C GLY A 37 -4.85 5.54 10.99
N ILE A 38 -5.20 5.08 9.80
CA ILE A 38 -4.24 4.75 8.74
C ILE A 38 -4.57 5.55 7.49
N VAL A 39 -3.54 6.11 6.87
CA VAL A 39 -3.61 6.70 5.53
C VAL A 39 -2.61 5.98 4.63
N VAL A 40 -3.11 5.41 3.55
CA VAL A 40 -2.30 4.88 2.45
C VAL A 40 -1.89 6.04 1.54
N GLY A 41 -0.60 6.12 1.21
CA GLY A 41 -0.06 7.12 0.29
C GLY A 41 -0.60 6.98 -1.13
N GLU A 42 -0.40 8.02 -1.94
CA GLU A 42 -0.82 8.04 -3.35
C GLU A 42 -0.17 6.92 -4.19
N ASP A 43 0.99 6.43 -3.76
CA ASP A 43 1.67 5.29 -4.37
C ASP A 43 0.99 3.93 -4.10
N GLY A 44 -0.04 3.90 -3.25
CA GLY A 44 -0.78 2.71 -2.87
C GLY A 44 0.02 1.72 -2.01
N LYS A 45 1.23 2.08 -1.57
CA LYS A 45 2.20 1.17 -0.94
C LYS A 45 2.76 1.70 0.36
N THR A 46 2.85 3.01 0.53
CA THR A 46 3.28 3.62 1.79
C THR A 46 2.09 3.79 2.73
N VAL A 47 2.34 3.65 4.03
CA VAL A 47 1.32 3.88 5.06
C VAL A 47 1.83 4.83 6.13
N ASN A 48 0.95 5.72 6.57
CA ASN A 48 1.11 6.54 7.76
C ASN A 48 0.06 6.08 8.78
N VAL A 49 0.52 5.71 9.97
CA VAL A 49 -0.29 5.30 11.10
C VAL A 49 -0.27 6.40 12.15
N PHE A 50 -1.45 6.93 12.44
CA PHE A 50 -1.70 7.97 13.42
C PHE A 50 -2.22 7.35 14.70
N ASN A 51 -1.74 7.85 15.83
CA ASN A 51 -2.25 7.54 17.15
C ASN A 51 -2.19 8.82 17.99
N THR A 52 -3.23 9.11 18.77
CA THR A 52 -3.34 10.39 19.49
C THR A 52 -2.27 10.59 20.57
N ASP A 53 -1.73 9.50 21.10
CA ASP A 53 -0.80 9.54 22.25
C ASP A 53 0.66 9.30 21.85
N HIS A 54 0.92 9.10 20.56
CA HIS A 54 2.23 8.75 20.04
C HIS A 54 2.57 9.54 18.75
N PRO A 55 3.86 9.67 18.40
CA PRO A 55 4.25 10.18 17.09
C PRO A 55 3.60 9.40 15.95
N ASN A 56 3.66 9.91 14.72
CA ASN A 56 3.24 9.10 13.58
C ASN A 56 4.22 7.94 13.35
N ALA A 57 3.68 6.78 13.00
CA ALA A 57 4.43 5.62 12.56
C ALA A 57 4.31 5.47 11.03
N TYR A 58 5.36 4.95 10.40
CA TYR A 58 5.43 4.86 8.94
C TYR A 58 5.81 3.46 8.51
N GLY A 59 5.28 3.04 7.36
CA GLY A 59 5.50 1.69 6.87
C GLY A 59 5.16 1.52 5.41
N THR A 60 5.08 0.26 5.04
CA THR A 60 4.66 -0.17 3.72
C THR A 60 3.61 -1.26 3.81
N CYS A 61 2.92 -1.48 2.71
CA CYS A 61 1.96 -2.56 2.57
C CYS A 61 2.01 -3.14 1.15
N GLU A 62 1.63 -4.41 1.04
CA GLU A 62 1.55 -5.16 -0.21
C GLU A 62 0.33 -6.08 -0.15
N GLY A 63 -0.70 -5.75 -0.93
CA GLY A 63 -1.99 -6.42 -0.85
C GLY A 63 -2.60 -6.31 0.56
N THR A 64 -2.75 -7.44 1.24
CA THR A 64 -3.32 -7.49 2.59
C THR A 64 -2.26 -7.38 3.70
N SER A 65 -0.97 -7.41 3.38
CA SER A 65 0.11 -7.39 4.37
C SER A 65 0.60 -5.97 4.64
N LEU A 66 0.89 -5.67 5.91
CA LEU A 66 1.47 -4.41 6.37
C LEU A 66 2.77 -4.68 7.13
N LYS A 67 3.69 -3.72 7.06
CA LYS A 67 4.88 -3.65 7.90
C LYS A 67 5.12 -2.20 8.29
N VAL A 68 4.97 -1.90 9.58
CA VAL A 68 5.00 -0.52 10.11
C VAL A 68 6.10 -0.41 11.16
N ASN A 69 6.94 0.61 11.04
CA ASN A 69 7.89 0.98 12.07
C ASN A 69 7.22 1.92 13.07
N PHE A 70 6.99 1.45 14.30
CA PHE A 70 6.47 2.25 15.41
C PHE A 70 7.65 2.74 16.27
N PRO A 71 8.02 4.05 16.21
CA PRO A 71 9.18 4.59 16.93
C PRO A 71 9.22 4.35 18.45
N TRP A 72 8.08 4.05 19.07
CA TRP A 72 7.92 3.83 20.51
C TRP A 72 7.85 2.35 20.90
N ASP A 73 7.90 1.42 19.94
CA ASP A 73 7.93 -0.02 20.19
C ASP A 73 8.95 -0.66 19.25
N ARG A 74 8.49 -1.13 18.08
CA ARG A 74 9.31 -1.83 17.09
C ARG A 74 8.67 -1.80 15.70
N VAL A 75 9.30 -2.50 14.77
CA VAL A 75 8.66 -2.86 13.51
C VAL A 75 7.65 -3.99 13.74
N ILE A 76 6.38 -3.73 13.45
CA ILE A 76 5.26 -4.64 13.66
C ILE A 76 4.63 -4.94 12.30
N SER A 77 4.39 -6.22 12.02
CA SER A 77 3.70 -6.69 10.82
C SER A 77 2.22 -6.91 11.10
N ALA A 78 1.38 -6.81 10.07
CA ALA A 78 -0.04 -7.09 10.21
C ALA A 78 -0.68 -7.60 8.92
N THR A 79 -1.89 -8.14 9.05
CA THR A 79 -2.74 -8.54 7.93
C THR A 79 -4.10 -7.84 8.02
N PHE A 80 -4.54 -7.24 6.91
CA PHE A 80 -5.85 -6.61 6.75
C PHE A 80 -6.79 -7.52 5.93
N ASN A 81 -8.01 -7.73 6.41
CA ASN A 81 -9.00 -8.57 5.73
C ASN A 81 -10.16 -7.79 5.05
N GLY A 82 -10.09 -6.46 5.01
CA GLY A 82 -11.16 -5.59 4.52
C GLY A 82 -11.94 -4.87 5.62
N SER A 83 -11.97 -5.40 6.84
CA SER A 83 -12.65 -4.78 7.99
C SER A 83 -11.81 -4.73 9.26
N GLU A 84 -10.78 -5.56 9.37
CA GLU A 84 -9.94 -5.72 10.55
C GLU A 84 -8.47 -5.83 10.18
N ILE A 85 -7.60 -5.28 11.04
CA ILE A 85 -6.15 -5.45 10.99
C ILE A 85 -5.73 -6.30 12.19
N LYS A 86 -5.06 -7.42 11.92
CA LYS A 86 -4.47 -8.29 12.94
C LYS A 86 -2.96 -8.06 12.99
N TRP A 87 -2.48 -7.46 14.08
CA TRP A 87 -1.06 -7.16 14.30
C TRP A 87 -0.34 -8.35 14.92
N ASP A 88 0.95 -8.53 14.60
CA ASP A 88 1.77 -9.60 15.14
C ASP A 88 2.03 -9.49 16.66
N ASN A 89 1.77 -8.33 17.25
CA ASN A 89 1.83 -8.11 18.69
C ASN A 89 0.56 -8.60 19.42
N GLY A 90 -0.37 -9.24 18.71
CA GLY A 90 -1.63 -9.77 19.27
C GLY A 90 -2.79 -8.77 19.28
N THR A 91 -2.55 -7.51 18.92
CA THR A 91 -3.60 -6.48 18.87
C THR A 91 -4.46 -6.66 17.61
N THR A 92 -5.76 -6.43 17.72
CA THR A 92 -6.67 -6.36 16.57
C THR A 92 -7.33 -5.00 16.50
N TRP A 93 -7.31 -4.37 15.33
CA TRP A 93 -7.94 -3.10 15.05
C TRP A 93 -9.13 -3.32 14.14
N VAL A 94 -10.31 -2.83 14.53
CA VAL A 94 -11.54 -2.93 13.73
C VAL A 94 -11.81 -1.61 13.06
N LYS A 95 -12.05 -1.64 11.74
CA LYS A 95 -12.31 -0.44 10.95
C LYS A 95 -13.66 0.14 11.33
N GLN A 96 -13.68 1.43 11.64
CA GLN A 96 -14.90 2.19 11.84
C GLN A 96 -15.51 2.54 10.48
N GLN A 97 -16.82 2.33 10.35
CA GLN A 97 -17.60 2.65 9.15
C GLN A 97 -17.72 4.17 8.93
#